data_AF-A0A840CTM3-F1
#
_entry.id   AF-A0A840CTM3-F1
#
_cell.length_a   1.000
_cell.length_b   1.000
_cell.length_c   1.000
_cell.angle_alpha   90.00
_cell.angle_beta   90.00
_cell.angle_gamma   90.00
#
_symmetry.space_group_name_H-M   'P 1'
#
loop_
_entity.id
_entity.type
_entity.pdbx_description
1 polymer ?
#
loop_
_entity_poly.entity_id
_entity_poly.type
_entity_poly.pdbx_seq_one_letter_code
_entity_poly.pdbx_strand_id
1 'polypeptide(L)'
;MKVKFVLNSDKDLLYSRGIHLNYNDTYVVYGLDIKSSSNINYILIDDSGSIIPKFYSDLYFKVIDRRISKYWNKILSDYYYYSIYIKTAPSLITFKEIVDNRYFFDDLFNGKNETIDIMKKYIYLFNHEYPNPDIENANIIENNWVMCNYCGEIWKDTPEMGIIKCPKCFNDNNNPLWEGLPLEPSFPDSAIF
;
A
#
# COMPACT_ATOMS: atom_id res chain seq x y z
N MET A 1 1.78 2.84 4.22
CA MET A 1 1.27 2.36 5.52
C MET A 1 1.31 0.84 5.52
N LYS A 2 1.72 0.23 6.63
CA LYS A 2 1.70 -1.23 6.81
C LYS A 2 1.00 -1.61 8.12
N VAL A 3 0.29 -2.72 8.06
CA VAL A 3 -0.52 -3.23 9.17
C VAL A 3 -0.24 -4.71 9.38
N LYS A 4 -0.25 -5.14 10.64
CA LYS A 4 -0.07 -6.53 11.04
C LYS A 4 -1.41 -7.12 11.40
N PHE A 5 -1.78 -8.25 10.81
CA PHE A 5 -3.03 -8.93 11.19
C PHE A 5 -2.88 -9.61 12.56
N VAL A 6 -3.79 -9.27 13.49
CA VAL A 6 -3.69 -9.66 14.90
C VAL A 6 -4.90 -10.42 15.42
N LEU A 7 -5.93 -10.62 14.61
CA LEU A 7 -7.09 -11.39 15.00
C LEU A 7 -6.70 -12.88 15.15
N ASN A 8 -6.54 -13.31 16.40
CA ASN A 8 -6.23 -14.69 16.74
C ASN A 8 -7.53 -15.51 16.80
N SER A 9 -7.87 -16.14 15.68
CA SER A 9 -9.02 -17.03 15.55
C SER A 9 -8.60 -18.28 14.78
N ASP A 10 -9.40 -19.34 14.92
CA ASP A 10 -9.28 -20.53 14.09
C ASP A 10 -9.24 -20.15 12.60
N LYS A 11 -8.28 -20.71 11.87
CA LYS A 11 -8.03 -20.38 10.46
C LYS A 11 -9.21 -20.79 9.58
N ASP A 12 -9.79 -21.96 9.79
CA ASP A 12 -10.93 -22.43 9.00
C ASP A 12 -12.16 -21.56 9.24
N LEU A 13 -12.35 -21.08 10.48
CA LEU A 13 -13.39 -20.11 10.80
C LEU A 13 -13.18 -18.79 10.03
N LEU A 14 -11.95 -18.27 9.97
CA LEU A 14 -11.64 -17.04 9.23
C LEU A 14 -11.90 -17.21 7.73
N TYR A 15 -11.46 -18.32 7.15
CA TYR A 15 -11.68 -18.63 5.73
C TYR A 15 -13.16 -18.79 5.40
N SER A 16 -13.95 -19.44 6.27
CA SER A 16 -15.41 -19.55 6.09
C SER A 16 -16.12 -18.19 6.08
N ARG A 17 -15.50 -17.16 6.66
CA ARG A 17 -15.96 -15.77 6.69
C ARG A 17 -15.36 -14.92 5.56
N GLY A 18 -14.62 -15.54 4.63
CA GLY A 18 -13.97 -14.85 3.51
C GLY A 18 -12.73 -14.03 3.91
N ILE A 19 -12.19 -14.26 5.12
CA ILE A 19 -10.96 -13.61 5.60
C ILE A 19 -9.78 -14.53 5.28
N HIS A 20 -9.01 -14.18 4.26
CA HIS A 20 -7.83 -14.94 3.82
C HIS A 20 -6.56 -14.21 4.24
N LEU A 21 -6.41 -13.97 5.54
CA LEU A 21 -5.24 -13.31 6.12
C LEU A 21 -4.58 -14.27 7.12
N ASN A 22 -3.27 -14.43 7.03
CA ASN A 22 -2.46 -15.20 7.96
C ASN A 22 -2.16 -14.40 9.23
N TYR A 23 -2.34 -15.04 10.38
CA TYR A 23 -2.02 -14.46 11.68
C TYR A 23 -0.55 -14.02 11.74
N ASN A 24 -0.31 -12.81 12.27
CA ASN A 24 1.00 -12.15 12.38
C ASN A 24 1.68 -11.72 11.07
N ASP A 25 1.06 -11.93 9.91
CA ASP A 25 1.61 -11.42 8.66
C ASP A 25 1.39 -9.91 8.53
N THR A 26 2.26 -9.27 7.74
CA THR A 26 2.26 -7.84 7.48
C THR A 26 1.71 -7.56 6.09
N TYR A 27 0.78 -6.61 6.01
CA TYR A 27 0.12 -6.21 4.78
C TYR A 27 0.36 -4.74 4.49
N VAL A 28 0.56 -4.43 3.21
CA VAL A 28 0.59 -3.05 2.71
C VAL A 28 -0.85 -2.56 2.53
N VAL A 29 -1.12 -1.35 3.01
CA VAL A 29 -2.43 -0.72 2.86
C VAL A 29 -2.45 0.16 1.64
N TYR A 30 -3.28 -0.21 0.67
CA TYR A 30 -3.42 0.50 -0.61
C TYR A 30 -4.37 1.69 -0.51
N GLY A 31 -5.25 1.70 0.49
CA GLY A 31 -6.14 2.80 0.76
C GLY A 31 -7.03 2.58 1.98
N LEU A 32 -7.84 3.58 2.28
CA LEU A 32 -8.79 3.63 3.38
C LEU A 32 -10.19 3.88 2.83
N ASP A 33 -11.15 3.10 3.29
CA ASP A 33 -12.57 3.37 3.11
C ASP A 33 -13.15 3.79 4.46
N ILE A 34 -13.39 5.09 4.61
CA ILE A 34 -13.86 5.70 5.86
C ILE A 34 -15.38 5.86 5.74
N LYS A 35 -16.13 4.97 6.40
CA LYS A 35 -17.61 5.00 6.42
C LYS A 35 -18.17 5.84 7.56
N SER A 36 -17.42 5.96 8.65
CA SER A 36 -17.63 6.88 9.77
C SER A 36 -16.31 7.03 10.54
N SER A 37 -16.26 7.94 11.52
CA SER A 37 -15.10 8.09 12.40
C SER A 37 -14.73 6.81 13.17
N SER A 38 -15.67 5.88 13.33
CA SER A 38 -15.47 4.61 14.04
C SER A 38 -15.52 3.38 13.13
N ASN A 39 -15.54 3.58 11.81
CA ASN A 39 -15.67 2.50 10.84
C ASN A 39 -14.76 2.79 9.64
N ILE A 40 -13.53 2.30 9.76
CA ILE A 40 -12.50 2.43 8.74
C ILE A 40 -12.19 1.02 8.23
N ASN A 41 -12.25 0.83 6.92
CA ASN A 41 -11.73 -0.37 6.29
C ASN A 41 -10.38 -0.08 5.64
N TYR A 42 -9.43 -0.98 5.84
CA TYR A 42 -8.19 -1.04 5.08
C TYR A 42 -8.41 -1.80 3.78
N ILE A 43 -7.93 -1.21 2.69
CA ILE A 43 -7.92 -1.83 1.37
C ILE A 43 -6.61 -2.60 1.21
N LEU A 44 -6.70 -3.93 1.20
CA LEU A 44 -5.56 -4.85 1.22
C LEU A 44 -5.66 -5.86 0.07
N ILE A 45 -4.50 -6.37 -0.36
CA ILE A 45 -4.43 -7.65 -1.07
C ILE A 45 -4.18 -8.73 -0.01
N ASP A 46 -5.00 -9.77 0.00
CA ASP A 46 -4.92 -10.84 0.97
C ASP A 46 -4.25 -12.11 0.39
N ASP A 47 -4.16 -13.16 1.19
CA ASP A 47 -3.46 -14.39 0.85
C ASP A 47 -4.29 -15.34 -0.02
N SER A 48 -5.41 -14.86 -0.60
CA SER A 48 -6.25 -15.68 -1.49
C SER A 48 -5.63 -15.90 -2.89
N GLY A 49 -4.48 -15.27 -3.17
CA GLY A 49 -3.82 -15.30 -4.49
C GLY A 49 -4.47 -14.40 -5.55
N SER A 50 -5.47 -13.58 -5.16
CA SER A 50 -6.11 -12.61 -6.05
C SER A 50 -5.42 -11.26 -5.96
N ILE A 51 -5.35 -10.52 -7.08
CA ILE A 51 -4.92 -9.11 -7.08
C ILE A 51 -6.07 -8.14 -6.82
N ILE A 52 -7.28 -8.64 -6.59
CA ILE A 52 -8.46 -7.83 -6.31
C ILE A 52 -8.40 -7.39 -4.84
N PRO A 53 -8.35 -6.09 -4.54
CA PRO A 53 -8.33 -5.62 -3.17
C PRO A 53 -9.61 -5.94 -2.43
N LYS A 54 -9.47 -6.27 -1.15
CA LYS A 54 -10.56 -6.48 -0.21
C LYS A 54 -10.52 -5.44 0.90
N PHE A 55 -11.69 -5.21 1.47
CA PHE A 55 -11.91 -4.22 2.51
C PHE A 55 -12.04 -4.95 3.84
N TYR A 56 -11.07 -4.73 4.73
CA TYR A 56 -11.05 -5.34 6.05
C TYR A 56 -11.15 -4.26 7.13
N SER A 57 -11.94 -4.50 8.17
CA SER A 57 -12.02 -3.57 9.30
C SER A 57 -10.64 -3.38 9.94
N ASP A 58 -10.32 -2.12 10.21
CA ASP A 58 -9.13 -1.71 10.97
C ASP A 58 -8.96 -2.46 12.31
N LEU A 59 -10.07 -2.85 12.94
CA LEU A 59 -10.10 -3.61 14.20
C LEU A 59 -9.36 -4.95 14.14
N TYR A 60 -9.12 -5.50 12.94
CA TYR A 60 -8.39 -6.77 12.78
C TYR A 60 -6.88 -6.61 12.82
N PHE A 61 -6.36 -5.38 12.86
CA PHE A 61 -4.96 -5.10 12.63
C PHE A 61 -4.33 -4.21 13.70
N LYS A 62 -3.01 -4.34 13.81
CA LYS A 62 -2.14 -3.38 14.49
C LYS A 62 -1.36 -2.60 13.45
N VAL A 63 -1.41 -1.27 13.47
CA VAL A 63 -0.56 -0.45 12.60
C VAL A 63 0.90 -0.57 13.04
N ILE A 64 1.78 -0.98 12.14
CA ILE A 64 3.22 -1.13 12.40
C ILE A 64 4.07 -0.09 11.65
N ASP A 65 3.52 0.50 10.59
CA ASP A 65 4.14 1.60 9.85
C ASP A 65 3.05 2.60 9.44
N ARG A 66 3.16 3.82 9.96
CA ARG A 66 2.19 4.92 9.76
C ARG A 66 2.49 5.81 8.56
N ARG A 67 3.59 5.58 7.83
CA ARG A 67 3.97 6.43 6.69
C ARG A 67 2.87 6.37 5.62
N ILE A 68 2.38 7.54 5.21
CA ILE A 68 1.33 7.70 4.20
C ILE A 68 1.97 7.66 2.82
N SER A 69 1.42 6.84 1.93
CA SER A 69 1.95 6.72 0.58
C SER A 69 1.81 8.03 -0.20
N LYS A 70 2.83 8.43 -0.98
CA LYS A 70 2.74 9.52 -1.96
C LYS A 70 1.71 9.26 -3.06
N TYR A 71 1.31 8.00 -3.23
CA TYR A 71 0.29 7.58 -4.18
C TYR A 71 -1.13 7.67 -3.62
N TRP A 72 -1.32 7.93 -2.32
CA TRP A 72 -2.66 8.22 -1.78
C TRP A 72 -3.14 9.58 -2.27
N ASN A 73 -4.13 9.57 -3.14
CA ASN A 73 -4.86 10.75 -3.52
C ASN A 73 -5.90 11.07 -2.43
N LYS A 74 -5.76 12.25 -1.84
CA LYS A 74 -6.66 12.76 -0.80
C LYS A 74 -7.84 13.43 -1.50
N ILE A 75 -8.86 12.68 -1.89
CA ILE A 75 -10.16 13.33 -2.17
C ILE A 75 -10.84 13.65 -0.85
N LEU A 76 -10.75 14.91 -0.44
CA LEU A 76 -11.73 15.53 0.43
C LEU A 76 -13.00 15.77 -0.41
N SER A 77 -13.85 14.74 -0.43
CA SER A 77 -15.25 14.74 -0.88
C SER A 77 -15.57 15.40 -2.23
N ASP A 78 -15.84 14.58 -3.25
CA ASP A 78 -16.94 14.85 -4.20
C ASP A 78 -17.77 13.60 -4.52
N TYR A 79 -17.34 12.41 -4.07
CA TYR A 79 -18.11 11.17 -4.27
C TYR A 79 -19.44 11.14 -3.49
N TYR A 80 -19.56 11.96 -2.44
CA TYR A 80 -20.80 12.20 -1.70
C TYR A 80 -21.02 13.70 -1.54
N TYR A 81 -21.83 14.29 -2.42
CA TYR A 81 -22.16 15.72 -2.48
C TYR A 81 -23.05 16.23 -1.33
N TYR A 82 -22.86 15.78 -0.08
CA TYR A 82 -23.63 16.30 1.06
C TYR A 82 -22.82 16.37 2.37
N SER A 83 -22.72 17.59 2.89
CA SER A 83 -22.76 18.01 4.30
C SER A 83 -21.62 18.98 4.65
N ILE A 84 -21.90 20.26 4.83
CA ILE A 84 -20.88 21.33 4.94
C ILE A 84 -20.36 21.50 6.39
N TYR A 85 -20.59 20.51 7.25
CA TYR A 85 -20.30 20.61 8.69
C TYR A 85 -19.88 19.22 9.19
N ILE A 86 -18.55 19.02 9.31
CA ILE A 86 -17.84 17.75 9.62
C ILE A 86 -18.02 16.66 8.52
N LYS A 87 -17.21 16.74 7.45
CA LYS A 87 -17.35 15.99 6.17
C LYS A 87 -16.71 14.60 6.09
N THR A 88 -16.31 13.98 7.20
CA THR A 88 -15.32 12.89 7.22
C THR A 88 -15.82 11.48 6.88
N ALA A 89 -16.99 11.34 6.25
CA ALA A 89 -17.44 10.08 5.65
C ALA A 89 -18.68 10.28 4.75
N PRO A 90 -18.88 9.45 3.70
CA PRO A 90 -17.97 8.41 3.23
C PRO A 90 -16.84 9.00 2.38
N SER A 91 -15.60 8.66 2.70
CA SER A 91 -14.44 9.06 1.91
C SER A 91 -13.53 7.88 1.60
N LEU A 92 -13.15 7.76 0.34
CA LEU A 92 -12.19 6.78 -0.15
C LEU A 92 -10.83 7.49 -0.34
N ILE A 93 -9.82 7.07 0.41
CA ILE A 93 -8.45 7.57 0.30
C ILE A 93 -7.61 6.46 -0.33
N THR A 94 -7.20 6.62 -1.59
CA THR A 94 -6.46 5.61 -2.34
C THR A 94 -5.82 6.27 -3.56
N PHE A 95 -5.21 5.50 -4.46
CA PHE A 95 -4.62 6.05 -5.68
C PHE A 95 -5.67 6.57 -6.68
N LYS A 96 -5.26 7.56 -7.46
CA LYS A 96 -6.15 8.37 -8.30
C LYS A 96 -7.01 7.55 -9.27
N GLU A 97 -6.51 6.45 -9.81
CA GLU A 97 -7.24 5.67 -10.82
C GLU A 97 -8.46 4.95 -10.23
N ILE A 98 -8.43 4.53 -8.95
CA ILE A 98 -9.64 4.02 -8.29
C ILE A 98 -10.62 5.17 -8.04
N VAL A 99 -10.08 6.33 -7.64
CA VAL A 99 -10.87 7.49 -7.25
C VAL A 99 -11.60 8.11 -8.46
N ASP A 100 -10.90 8.26 -9.58
CA ASP A 100 -11.40 8.91 -10.79
C ASP A 100 -12.29 7.98 -11.63
N ASN A 101 -12.21 6.65 -11.42
CA ASN A 101 -13.00 5.66 -12.13
C ASN A 101 -13.94 4.90 -11.18
N ARG A 102 -15.21 5.31 -11.14
CA ARG A 102 -16.26 4.65 -10.36
C ARG A 102 -16.47 3.16 -10.67
N TYR A 103 -16.03 2.69 -11.84
CA TYR A 103 -16.14 1.29 -12.27
C TYR A 103 -14.82 0.53 -12.12
N PHE A 104 -13.80 1.09 -11.47
CA PHE A 104 -12.48 0.47 -11.37
C PHE A 104 -12.56 -0.95 -10.79
N PHE A 105 -13.29 -1.14 -9.69
CA PHE A 105 -13.42 -2.46 -9.07
C PHE A 105 -14.22 -3.44 -9.93
N ASP A 106 -15.31 -2.99 -10.57
CA ASP A 106 -16.09 -3.83 -11.48
C ASP A 106 -15.24 -4.28 -12.67
N ASP A 107 -14.47 -3.37 -13.24
CA ASP A 107 -13.57 -3.64 -14.36
C ASP A 107 -12.45 -4.61 -13.97
N LEU A 108 -11.91 -4.47 -12.75
CA LEU A 108 -10.92 -5.39 -12.19
C LEU A 108 -11.52 -6.79 -11.96
N PHE A 109 -12.73 -6.87 -11.41
CA PHE A 109 -13.47 -8.13 -11.22
C PHE A 109 -13.79 -8.83 -12.54
N ASN A 110 -14.15 -8.06 -13.56
CA ASN A 110 -14.41 -8.56 -14.92
C ASN A 110 -13.14 -8.87 -15.71
N GLY A 111 -11.97 -8.69 -15.11
CA GLY A 111 -10.69 -9.04 -15.71
C GLY A 111 -10.25 -8.13 -16.87
N LYS A 112 -10.65 -6.85 -16.87
CA LYS A 112 -10.16 -5.91 -17.89
C LYS A 112 -8.65 -5.71 -17.77
N ASN A 113 -7.92 -6.04 -18.83
CA ASN A 113 -6.46 -6.04 -18.86
C ASN A 113 -5.84 -4.70 -18.42
N GLU A 114 -6.36 -3.58 -18.91
CA GLU A 114 -5.84 -2.25 -18.54
C GLU A 114 -5.96 -1.98 -17.03
N THR A 115 -7.11 -2.31 -16.43
CA THR A 115 -7.35 -2.15 -14.99
C THR A 115 -6.47 -3.09 -14.16
N ILE A 116 -6.27 -4.33 -14.63
CA ILE A 116 -5.33 -5.28 -14.04
C ILE A 116 -3.90 -4.72 -14.05
N ASP A 117 -3.46 -4.16 -15.16
CA ASP A 117 -2.10 -3.63 -15.31
C ASP A 117 -1.89 -2.39 -14.43
N ILE A 118 -2.90 -1.52 -14.31
CA ILE A 118 -2.90 -0.41 -13.36
C ILE A 118 -2.79 -0.93 -11.92
N MET A 119 -3.59 -1.93 -11.54
CA MET A 119 -3.55 -2.49 -10.20
C MET A 119 -2.17 -3.12 -9.90
N LYS A 120 -1.63 -3.92 -10.81
CA LYS A 120 -0.28 -4.50 -10.67
C LYS A 120 0.80 -3.43 -10.53
N LYS A 121 0.70 -2.36 -11.31
CA LYS A 121 1.59 -1.21 -11.18
C LYS A 121 1.51 -0.63 -9.77
N TYR A 122 0.33 -0.34 -9.25
CA TYR A 122 0.22 0.19 -7.89
C TYR A 122 0.65 -0.79 -6.81
N ILE A 123 0.38 -2.09 -6.96
CA ILE A 123 0.94 -3.12 -6.08
C ILE A 123 2.46 -2.99 -6.02
N TYR A 124 3.13 -2.92 -7.17
CA TYR A 124 4.57 -2.71 -7.22
C TYR A 124 4.99 -1.40 -6.53
N LEU A 125 4.38 -0.27 -6.91
CA LEU A 125 4.72 1.05 -6.40
C LEU A 125 4.63 1.14 -4.86
N PHE A 126 3.54 0.65 -4.27
CA PHE A 126 3.32 0.68 -2.83
C PHE A 126 4.24 -0.26 -2.06
N ASN A 127 4.51 -1.47 -2.58
CA ASN A 127 5.40 -2.42 -1.91
C ASN A 127 6.86 -1.94 -1.90
N HIS A 128 7.26 -1.14 -2.88
CA HIS A 128 8.65 -0.68 -3.07
C HIS A 128 8.89 0.76 -2.62
N GLU A 129 7.85 1.49 -2.20
CA GLU A 129 7.95 2.91 -1.87
C GLU A 129 8.92 3.20 -0.72
N TYR A 130 8.93 2.33 0.30
CA TYR A 130 9.68 2.54 1.53
C TYR A 130 10.68 1.39 1.78
N PRO A 131 11.85 1.68 2.37
CA PRO A 131 12.77 0.64 2.79
C PRO A 131 12.09 -0.35 3.74
N ASN A 132 12.49 -1.61 3.62
CA ASN A 132 12.05 -2.71 4.45
C ASN A 132 13.20 -3.16 5.37
N PRO A 133 13.06 -3.11 6.71
CA PRO A 133 14.13 -3.53 7.61
C PRO A 133 14.52 -5.01 7.47
N ASP A 134 13.66 -5.83 6.86
CA ASP A 134 13.88 -7.28 6.70
C ASP A 134 14.66 -7.65 5.42
N ILE A 135 15.07 -6.68 4.60
CA ILE A 135 15.86 -6.93 3.38
C ILE A 135 17.22 -6.23 3.43
N GLU A 136 18.19 -6.82 2.75
CA GLU A 136 19.54 -6.26 2.64
C GLU A 136 19.59 -4.96 1.84
N ASN A 137 20.56 -4.11 2.13
CA ASN A 137 20.81 -2.89 1.35
C ASN A 137 21.68 -3.19 0.14
N ALA A 138 21.36 -2.61 -1.02
CA ALA A 138 22.32 -2.55 -2.11
C ALA A 138 23.48 -1.61 -1.71
N ASN A 139 24.66 -1.85 -2.25
CA ASN A 139 25.83 -1.01 -1.99
C ASN A 139 25.87 0.16 -2.97
N ILE A 140 26.09 1.38 -2.47
CA ILE A 140 26.32 2.55 -3.33
C ILE A 140 27.73 2.51 -3.92
N ILE A 141 27.85 2.77 -5.21
CA ILE A 141 29.14 2.95 -5.88
C ILE A 141 29.39 4.44 -6.12
N GLU A 142 28.83 5.00 -7.20
CA GLU A 142 28.94 6.42 -7.55
C GLU A 142 27.89 6.78 -8.62
N ASN A 143 27.47 8.04 -8.74
CA ASN A 143 26.63 8.53 -9.86
C ASN A 143 25.35 7.70 -10.11
N ASN A 144 24.65 7.36 -9.02
CA ASN A 144 23.46 6.50 -8.98
C ASN A 144 23.68 5.04 -9.43
N TRP A 145 24.93 4.59 -9.52
CA TRP A 145 25.25 3.18 -9.66
C TRP A 145 25.19 2.48 -8.30
N VAL A 146 24.52 1.35 -8.29
CA VAL A 146 24.34 0.49 -7.12
C VAL A 146 24.76 -0.93 -7.45
N MET A 147 25.12 -1.68 -6.41
CA MET A 147 25.53 -3.09 -6.52
C MET A 147 24.62 -3.98 -5.66
N CYS A 148 24.14 -5.08 -6.24
CA CYS A 148 23.29 -6.04 -5.55
C CYS A 148 24.05 -6.71 -4.42
N ASN A 149 23.44 -6.78 -3.23
CA ASN A 149 24.07 -7.45 -2.08
C ASN A 149 24.12 -8.98 -2.21
N TYR A 150 23.32 -9.56 -3.11
CA TYR A 150 23.20 -11.01 -3.24
C TYR A 150 24.07 -11.61 -4.36
N CYS A 151 24.24 -10.91 -5.49
CA CYS A 151 24.94 -11.45 -6.65
C CYS A 151 26.03 -10.54 -7.23
N GLY A 152 26.23 -9.35 -6.65
CA GLY A 152 27.24 -8.38 -7.10
C GLY A 152 26.95 -7.71 -8.44
N GLU A 153 25.76 -7.89 -9.02
CA GLU A 153 25.37 -7.19 -10.24
C GLU A 153 25.37 -5.67 -10.01
N ILE A 154 25.83 -4.91 -11.00
CA ILE A 154 25.93 -3.45 -10.94
C ILE A 154 24.98 -2.84 -11.97
N TRP A 155 24.11 -1.93 -11.54
CA TRP A 155 23.19 -1.21 -12.44
C TRP A 155 22.97 0.22 -11.94
N LYS A 156 22.35 1.03 -12.80
CA LYS A 156 21.98 2.40 -12.46
C LYS A 156 20.53 2.46 -11.99
N ASP A 157 20.28 3.19 -10.92
CA ASP A 157 18.95 3.34 -10.31
C ASP A 157 18.60 4.82 -10.04
N THR A 158 17.44 5.08 -9.45
CA THR A 158 16.98 6.42 -9.04
C THR A 158 16.63 6.43 -7.54
N PRO A 159 16.60 7.60 -6.87
CA PRO A 159 16.23 7.69 -5.46
C PRO A 159 14.70 7.56 -5.21
N GLU A 160 13.89 7.25 -6.22
CA GLU A 160 12.43 7.38 -6.15
C GLU A 160 11.72 6.35 -5.27
N MET A 161 12.36 5.18 -5.07
CA MET A 161 11.82 4.02 -4.37
C MET A 161 12.74 3.61 -3.23
N GLY A 162 12.16 3.22 -2.09
CA GLY A 162 12.90 2.67 -0.95
C GLY A 162 13.44 1.25 -1.19
N ILE A 163 12.86 0.51 -2.13
CA ILE A 163 13.28 -0.83 -2.53
C ILE A 163 13.51 -0.88 -4.03
N ILE A 164 14.61 -1.50 -4.43
CA ILE A 164 15.00 -1.70 -5.83
C ILE A 164 15.24 -3.18 -6.09
N LYS A 165 14.95 -3.60 -7.33
CA LYS A 165 15.04 -5.00 -7.75
C LYS A 165 16.24 -5.23 -8.63
N CYS A 166 17.11 -6.18 -8.25
CA CYS A 166 18.28 -6.51 -9.05
C CYS A 166 17.85 -7.06 -10.44
N PRO A 167 18.38 -6.53 -11.56
CA PRO A 167 17.98 -6.96 -12.90
C PRO A 167 18.46 -8.38 -13.26
N LYS A 168 19.43 -8.93 -12.52
CA LYS A 168 20.02 -10.25 -12.78
C LYS A 168 19.44 -11.35 -11.91
N CYS A 169 19.45 -11.17 -10.59
CA CYS A 169 18.97 -12.21 -9.66
C CYS A 169 17.53 -12.00 -9.19
N PHE A 170 16.92 -10.86 -9.52
CA PHE A 170 15.55 -10.51 -9.15
C PHE A 170 15.29 -10.45 -7.63
N ASN A 171 16.33 -10.44 -6.80
CA ASN A 171 16.17 -10.18 -5.36
C ASN A 171 15.95 -8.68 -5.11
N ASP A 172 15.09 -8.39 -4.14
CA ASP A 172 14.83 -7.04 -3.66
C ASP A 172 15.94 -6.60 -2.70
N ASN A 173 16.38 -5.36 -2.85
CA ASN A 173 17.36 -4.71 -1.99
C ASN A 173 16.79 -3.37 -1.55
N ASN A 174 17.06 -2.95 -0.31
CA ASN A 174 16.85 -1.56 0.07
C ASN A 174 17.72 -0.65 -0.81
N ASN A 175 17.12 0.42 -1.30
CA ASN A 175 17.77 1.36 -2.18
C ASN A 175 18.66 2.33 -1.37
N PRO A 176 19.98 2.28 -1.50
CA PRO A 176 20.88 3.17 -0.78
C PRO A 176 20.77 4.63 -1.23
N LEU A 177 20.12 4.90 -2.37
CA LEU A 177 19.89 6.24 -2.89
C LEU A 177 18.59 6.88 -2.34
N TRP A 178 17.76 6.13 -1.60
CA TRP A 178 16.47 6.65 -1.16
C TRP A 178 16.63 7.71 -0.07
N GLU A 179 16.18 8.93 -0.35
CA GLU A 179 16.31 10.09 0.55
C GLU A 179 15.07 10.31 1.44
N GLY A 180 14.05 9.46 1.31
CA GLY A 180 12.75 9.68 1.93
C GLY A 180 11.78 10.45 1.03
N LEU A 181 10.55 10.63 1.52
CA LEU A 181 9.64 11.60 0.91
C LEU A 181 10.02 13.00 1.39
N PRO A 182 10.00 14.03 0.53
CA PRO A 182 10.09 15.40 1.00
C PRO A 182 9.03 15.63 2.06
N LEU A 183 9.38 16.34 3.14
CA LEU A 183 8.45 16.69 4.20
C LEU A 183 7.29 17.48 3.58
N GLU A 184 6.14 16.84 3.36
CA GLU A 184 4.90 17.58 3.20
C GLU A 184 4.65 18.35 4.50
N PRO A 185 4.07 19.57 4.45
CA PRO A 185 3.69 20.29 5.65
C PRO A 185 2.87 19.38 6.56
N SER A 186 3.38 19.16 7.77
CA SER A 186 2.85 18.22 8.77
C SER A 186 1.35 18.39 8.96
N PHE A 187 0.61 17.28 8.92
CA PHE A 187 -0.76 17.26 9.41
C PHE A 187 -0.77 17.68 10.89
N PRO A 188 -1.76 18.49 11.34
CA PRO A 188 -2.01 18.59 12.76
C PRO A 188 -2.38 17.19 13.27
N ASP A 189 -1.78 16.77 14.38
CA ASP A 189 -1.99 15.46 15.01
C ASP A 189 -3.46 15.15 15.30
N SER A 190 -4.34 16.15 15.26
CA SER A 190 -5.79 16.03 15.42
C SER A 190 -6.55 15.58 14.16
N ALA A 191 -5.90 15.38 13.02
CA ALA A 191 -6.56 15.04 11.75
C ALA A 191 -6.51 13.55 11.38
N ILE A 192 -5.83 12.73 12.17
CA ILE A 192 -5.74 11.28 11.95
C ILE A 192 -5.93 10.58 13.27
N PHE A 193 -7.08 10.72 13.94
CA PHE A 193 -7.67 9.76 14.89
C PHE A 193 -9.14 10.12 15.12
#